data_AF-A0AAV6UXN6-F1
#
_entry.id   AF-A0AAV6UXN6-F1
#
_cell.length_a   1.000
_cell.length_b   1.000
_cell.length_c   1.000
_cell.angle_alpha   90.00
_cell.angle_beta   90.00
_cell.angle_gamma   90.00
#
_symmetry.space_group_name_H-M   'P 1'
#
loop_
_entity.id
_entity.type
_entity.pdbx_description
1 polymer ?
#
loop_
_entity_poly.entity_id
_entity_poly.type
_entity_poly.pdbx_seq_one_letter_code
_entity_poly.pdbx_strand_id
1 'polypeptide(L)'
;MQKVDPQKAQASNIPPFLKDLLVELSTKCKEPAVFTNVLFAAMSYQSDPLYMVLDLMWYGEGFSRKKHPWMLGKIVAAVKEWCQMYNLSFPITKGIRMKALDVAVDLNDNSVIKQLCEIFNLSKEKEYAKNIIHHMLSTRNFKKAYNLVSALNLEHEYHINEIVFPLFFMGNEEFVKKYLAKVRHYQYEFVKTLDELKRDSQIKEFIRFVNAENLNQIRNILNNKWVMKN
;
A
#
# COMPACT_ATOMS: atom_id res chain seq x y z
N MET A 1 8.32 0.41 -31.13
CA MET A 1 7.22 0.87 -30.27
C MET A 1 7.81 1.35 -28.95
N GLN A 2 7.83 2.67 -28.70
CA GLN A 2 8.25 3.22 -27.41
C GLN A 2 7.20 2.84 -26.36
N LYS A 3 7.63 2.17 -25.28
CA LYS A 3 6.77 1.92 -24.11
C LYS A 3 6.43 3.28 -23.50
N VAL A 4 5.19 3.71 -23.66
CA VAL A 4 4.66 4.86 -22.94
C VAL A 4 4.59 4.44 -21.47
N ASP A 5 5.37 5.11 -20.64
CA ASP A 5 5.35 4.94 -19.19
C ASP A 5 3.93 5.25 -18.69
N PRO A 6 3.20 4.30 -18.07
CA PRO A 6 1.82 4.52 -17.62
C PRO A 6 1.69 5.76 -16.71
N GLN A 7 2.77 6.10 -16.00
CA GLN A 7 2.84 7.29 -15.14
C GLN A 7 2.90 8.61 -15.92
N LYS A 8 3.41 8.60 -17.17
CA LYS A 8 3.43 9.80 -18.04
C LYS A 8 2.08 10.08 -18.70
N ALA A 9 1.28 9.04 -18.97
CA ALA A 9 -0.07 9.19 -19.51
C ALA A 9 -1.08 9.68 -18.47
N GLN A 10 -0.83 9.48 -17.17
CA GLN A 10 -1.71 9.90 -16.07
C GLN A 10 -1.55 11.37 -15.65
N ALA A 11 -0.48 12.04 -16.09
CA ALA A 11 -0.21 13.45 -15.77
C ALA A 11 -1.05 14.46 -16.57
N SER A 12 -1.81 14.03 -17.59
CA SER A 12 -2.52 14.93 -18.50
C SER A 12 -3.91 15.38 -18.03
N ASN A 13 -4.48 14.77 -16.98
CA ASN A 13 -5.83 15.08 -16.49
C ASN A 13 -5.86 15.65 -15.06
N ILE A 14 -4.74 16.18 -14.57
CA ILE A 14 -4.64 16.75 -13.22
C ILE A 14 -5.23 18.16 -13.24
N PRO A 15 -6.23 18.48 -12.38
CA PRO A 15 -6.66 19.85 -12.19
C PRO A 15 -5.46 20.75 -11.83
N PRO A 16 -5.21 21.85 -12.58
CA PRO A 16 -4.05 22.72 -12.35
C PRO A 16 -3.92 23.19 -10.89
N PHE A 17 -5.05 23.45 -10.23
CA PHE A 17 -5.07 23.90 -8.84
C PHE A 17 -4.46 22.90 -7.85
N LEU A 18 -4.56 21.59 -8.08
CA LEU A 18 -3.98 20.58 -7.19
C LEU A 18 -2.46 20.62 -7.22
N LYS A 19 -1.89 20.85 -8.40
CA LYS A 19 -0.44 20.98 -8.56
C LYS A 19 0.07 22.22 -7.84
N ASP A 20 -0.62 23.35 -8.00
CA ASP A 20 -0.24 24.61 -7.34
C ASP A 20 -0.36 24.49 -5.82
N LEU A 21 -1.42 23.84 -5.32
CA LEU A 21 -1.60 23.55 -3.90
C LEU A 21 -0.47 22.67 -3.35
N LEU A 22 -0.05 21.62 -4.06
CA LEU A 22 1.09 20.78 -3.65
C LEU A 22 2.41 21.56 -3.59
N VAL A 23 2.64 22.47 -4.54
CA VAL A 23 3.82 23.34 -4.54
C VAL A 23 3.76 24.30 -3.36
N GLU A 24 2.61 24.90 -3.10
CA GLU A 24 2.41 25.81 -1.96
C GLU A 24 2.64 25.09 -0.62
N LEU A 25 1.99 23.94 -0.43
CA LEU A 25 2.14 23.10 0.76
C LEU A 25 3.60 22.64 0.98
N SER A 26 4.33 22.30 -0.10
CA SER A 26 5.71 21.82 0.02
C SER A 26 6.76 22.91 0.19
N THR A 27 6.52 24.12 -0.32
CA THR A 27 7.52 25.20 -0.33
C THR A 27 7.28 26.26 0.75
N LYS A 28 6.02 26.59 1.04
CA LYS A 28 5.65 27.71 1.93
C LYS A 28 5.17 27.23 3.30
N CYS A 29 4.61 26.02 3.40
CA CYS A 29 4.01 25.51 4.63
C CYS A 29 4.96 24.58 5.41
N LYS A 30 6.11 25.10 5.85
CA LYS A 30 7.06 24.33 6.66
C LYS A 30 6.55 24.06 8.07
N GLU A 31 5.85 25.03 8.65
CA GLU A 31 5.24 24.92 9.97
C GLU A 31 3.99 24.03 9.94
N PRO A 32 3.86 23.04 10.86
CA PRO A 32 2.73 22.13 10.86
C PRO A 32 1.36 22.82 10.94
N ALA A 33 1.21 23.83 11.81
CA ALA A 33 -0.05 24.56 11.95
C ALA A 33 -0.44 25.31 10.67
N VAL A 34 0.53 25.95 10.01
CA VAL A 34 0.31 26.65 8.73
C VAL A 34 -0.11 25.66 7.65
N PHE A 35 0.54 24.49 7.58
CA PHE A 35 0.19 23.43 6.65
C PHE A 35 -1.26 22.97 6.83
N THR A 36 -1.65 22.64 8.06
CA THR A 36 -3.00 22.20 8.40
C THR A 36 -4.03 23.28 8.05
N ASN A 37 -3.77 24.54 8.43
CA ASN A 37 -4.68 25.65 8.15
C ASN A 37 -4.90 25.90 6.66
N VAL A 38 -3.83 25.86 5.84
CA VAL A 38 -3.93 26.03 4.38
C VAL A 38 -4.72 24.87 3.76
N LEU A 39 -4.44 23.64 4.17
CA LEU A 39 -5.19 22.48 3.66
C LEU A 39 -6.67 22.52 4.09
N PHE A 40 -6.96 22.93 5.33
CA PHE A 40 -8.33 23.08 5.81
C PHE A 40 -9.08 24.14 5.03
N ALA A 41 -8.46 25.30 4.81
CA ALA A 41 -9.03 26.34 3.98
C ALA A 41 -9.33 25.80 2.58
N ALA A 42 -8.35 25.15 1.94
CA ALA A 42 -8.54 24.55 0.62
C ALA A 42 -9.71 23.56 0.59
N MET A 43 -9.82 22.66 1.58
CA MET A 43 -10.93 21.71 1.71
C MET A 43 -12.28 22.43 1.87
N SER A 44 -12.36 23.44 2.73
CA SER A 44 -13.62 24.17 2.99
C SER A 44 -14.16 24.93 1.77
N TYR A 45 -13.32 25.23 0.77
CA TYR A 45 -13.74 25.85 -0.48
C TYR A 45 -14.18 24.85 -1.58
N GLN A 46 -14.06 23.54 -1.35
CA GLN A 46 -14.47 22.52 -2.33
C GLN A 46 -15.90 22.03 -2.10
N SER A 47 -16.59 21.66 -3.18
CA SER A 47 -17.85 20.92 -3.09
C SER A 47 -17.64 19.52 -2.50
N ASP A 48 -16.52 18.89 -2.88
CA ASP A 48 -16.20 17.50 -2.56
C ASP A 48 -14.81 17.40 -1.91
N PRO A 49 -14.63 17.90 -0.67
CA PRO A 49 -13.33 18.02 -0.03
C PRO A 49 -12.58 16.69 0.07
N LEU A 50 -13.30 15.59 0.33
CA LEU A 50 -12.68 14.27 0.48
C LEU A 50 -12.15 13.72 -0.85
N TYR A 51 -12.86 13.93 -1.96
CA TYR A 51 -12.35 13.54 -3.29
C TYR A 51 -11.13 14.38 -3.66
N MET A 52 -11.19 15.69 -3.42
CA MET A 52 -10.06 16.59 -3.67
C MET A 52 -8.80 16.11 -2.92
N VAL A 53 -8.92 15.73 -1.65
CA VAL A 53 -7.75 15.28 -0.90
C VAL A 53 -7.28 13.88 -1.32
N LEU A 54 -8.18 12.97 -1.69
CA LEU A 54 -7.78 11.67 -2.25
C LEU A 54 -6.97 11.85 -3.55
N ASP A 55 -7.40 12.77 -4.42
CA ASP A 55 -6.62 13.14 -5.61
C ASP A 55 -5.29 13.80 -5.21
N LEU A 56 -5.30 14.71 -4.22
CA LEU A 56 -4.08 15.34 -3.70
C LEU A 56 -3.07 14.30 -3.18
N MET A 57 -3.52 13.25 -2.49
CA MET A 57 -2.67 12.16 -2.02
C MET A 57 -2.14 11.32 -3.19
N TRP A 58 -3.00 10.98 -4.14
CA TRP A 58 -2.62 10.21 -5.33
C TRP A 58 -1.54 10.92 -6.16
N TYR A 59 -1.74 12.20 -6.45
CA TYR A 59 -0.74 13.04 -7.12
C TYR A 59 0.48 13.30 -6.23
N GLY A 60 0.23 13.48 -4.94
CA GLY A 60 1.21 13.67 -3.91
C GLY A 60 2.24 12.56 -3.91
N GLU A 61 1.87 11.28 -4.02
CA GLU A 61 2.81 10.14 -4.04
C GLU A 61 3.87 10.30 -5.13
N GLY A 62 3.49 10.65 -6.36
CA GLY A 62 4.44 10.88 -7.45
C GLY A 62 5.38 12.07 -7.18
N PHE A 63 4.85 13.17 -6.63
CA PHE A 63 5.59 14.40 -6.35
C PHE A 63 6.52 14.28 -5.13
N SER A 64 6.05 13.65 -4.05
CA SER A 64 6.68 13.61 -2.74
C SER A 64 7.68 12.49 -2.55
N ARG A 65 7.54 11.37 -3.26
CA ARG A 65 8.39 10.18 -3.10
C ARG A 65 9.89 10.44 -3.22
N LYS A 66 10.32 11.51 -3.91
CA LYS A 66 11.74 11.89 -4.04
C LYS A 66 12.12 13.18 -3.32
N LYS A 67 11.21 14.15 -3.23
CA LYS A 67 11.54 15.51 -2.75
C LYS A 67 10.99 15.84 -1.37
N HIS A 68 9.84 15.27 -1.00
CA HIS A 68 9.10 15.66 0.21
C HIS A 68 8.41 14.46 0.87
N PRO A 69 9.12 13.39 1.28
CA PRO A 69 8.52 12.14 1.75
C PRO A 69 7.58 12.31 2.97
N TRP A 70 7.74 13.38 3.74
CA TRP A 70 6.90 13.73 4.89
C TRP A 70 5.49 14.23 4.51
N MET A 71 5.28 14.63 3.25
CA MET A 71 4.09 15.39 2.84
C MET A 71 2.81 14.56 2.92
N LEU A 72 2.83 13.32 2.44
CA LEU A 72 1.65 12.44 2.50
C LEU A 72 1.19 12.20 3.93
N GLY A 73 2.14 11.92 4.84
CA GLY A 73 1.84 11.76 6.26
C GLY A 73 1.16 12.99 6.85
N LYS A 74 1.61 14.20 6.49
CA LYS A 74 0.98 15.45 6.95
C LYS A 74 -0.42 15.66 6.35
N ILE A 75 -0.62 15.38 5.06
CA ILE A 75 -1.95 15.47 4.42
C ILE A 75 -2.92 14.56 5.16
N VAL A 76 -2.55 13.30 5.40
CA VAL A 76 -3.41 12.31 6.05
C VAL A 76 -3.74 12.71 7.49
N ALA A 77 -2.74 13.18 8.25
CA ALA A 77 -2.95 13.65 9.61
C ALA A 77 -3.92 14.84 9.67
N ALA A 78 -3.74 15.81 8.77
CA ALA A 78 -4.64 16.95 8.67
C ALA A 78 -6.06 16.52 8.29
N VAL A 79 -6.24 15.61 7.32
CA VAL A 79 -7.59 15.09 6.98
C VAL A 79 -8.24 14.41 8.17
N LYS A 80 -7.48 13.64 8.95
CA LYS A 80 -7.98 12.98 10.17
C LYS A 80 -8.52 14.01 11.16
N GLU A 81 -7.74 15.07 11.41
CA GLU A 81 -8.13 16.18 12.28
C GLU A 81 -9.36 16.92 11.75
N TRP A 82 -9.40 17.22 10.44
CA TRP A 82 -10.55 17.86 9.80
C TRP A 82 -11.82 17.03 9.98
N CYS A 83 -11.76 15.71 9.73
CA CYS A 83 -12.89 14.81 9.90
C CYS A 83 -13.40 14.75 11.35
N GLN A 84 -12.51 14.88 12.33
CA GLN A 84 -12.86 14.93 13.75
C GLN A 84 -13.54 16.25 14.12
N MET A 85 -13.04 17.39 13.63
CA MET A 85 -13.59 18.72 13.93
C MET A 85 -15.01 18.90 13.39
N TYR A 86 -15.30 18.44 12.17
CA TYR A 86 -16.62 18.56 11.54
C TYR A 86 -17.55 17.37 11.86
N ASN A 87 -17.15 16.57 12.86
CA ASN A 87 -17.93 15.50 13.49
C ASN A 87 -18.62 14.57 12.48
N LEU A 88 -17.88 14.03 11.50
CA LEU A 88 -18.31 13.03 10.48
C LEU A 88 -19.76 13.15 9.95
N SER A 89 -20.32 14.36 9.96
CA SER A 89 -21.66 14.64 9.46
C SER A 89 -21.70 14.60 7.92
N PHE A 90 -20.53 14.59 7.29
CA PHE A 90 -20.36 14.22 5.89
C PHE A 90 -20.47 12.70 5.73
N PRO A 91 -21.51 12.20 5.03
CA PRO A 91 -21.62 10.78 4.79
C PRO A 91 -20.48 10.34 3.86
N ILE A 92 -19.50 9.61 4.42
CA ILE A 92 -18.51 8.90 3.62
C ILE A 92 -19.28 7.84 2.81
N THR A 93 -19.51 8.15 1.55
CA THR A 93 -20.27 7.28 0.64
C THR A 93 -19.44 6.07 0.22
N LYS A 94 -20.11 5.07 -0.37
CA LYS A 94 -19.43 3.92 -0.97
C LYS A 94 -18.43 4.36 -2.05
N GLY A 95 -18.79 5.34 -2.89
CA GLY A 95 -17.90 5.84 -3.94
C GLY A 95 -16.60 6.42 -3.39
N ILE A 96 -16.68 7.21 -2.32
CA ILE A 96 -15.49 7.78 -1.66
C ILE A 96 -14.60 6.67 -1.09
N ARG A 97 -15.18 5.63 -0.47
CA ARG A 97 -14.42 4.49 0.05
C ARG A 97 -13.71 3.71 -1.05
N MET A 98 -14.39 3.45 -2.17
CA MET A 98 -13.78 2.76 -3.30
C MET A 98 -12.62 3.56 -3.88
N LYS A 99 -12.81 4.87 -4.11
CA LYS A 99 -11.73 5.76 -4.54
C LYS A 99 -10.57 5.79 -3.54
N ALA A 100 -10.85 5.82 -2.24
CA ALA A 100 -9.81 5.78 -1.22
C ALA A 100 -9.03 4.46 -1.22
N LEU A 101 -9.70 3.32 -1.46
CA LEU A 101 -9.03 2.05 -1.69
C LEU A 101 -8.14 2.11 -2.93
N ASP A 102 -8.62 2.64 -4.05
CA ASP A 102 -7.82 2.79 -5.27
C ASP A 102 -6.59 3.69 -5.05
N VAL A 103 -6.73 4.77 -4.27
CA VAL A 103 -5.58 5.60 -3.89
C VAL A 103 -4.61 4.82 -3.02
N ALA A 104 -5.09 4.09 -2.00
CA ALA A 104 -4.26 3.30 -1.10
C ALA A 104 -3.36 2.28 -1.83
N VAL A 105 -3.85 1.71 -2.94
CA VAL A 105 -3.12 0.77 -3.80
C VAL A 105 -1.84 1.39 -4.38
N ASP A 106 -1.89 2.68 -4.67
CA ASP A 106 -0.78 3.39 -5.31
C ASP A 106 0.24 3.93 -4.31
N LEU A 107 -0.16 4.07 -3.04
CA LEU A 107 0.72 4.49 -1.95
C LEU A 107 1.69 3.37 -1.56
N ASN A 108 2.90 3.75 -1.15
CA ASN A 108 3.92 2.79 -0.70
C ASN A 108 4.11 2.77 0.83
N ASP A 109 3.56 3.75 1.55
CA ASP A 109 3.70 3.89 2.99
C ASP A 109 2.56 3.19 3.74
N ASN A 110 2.88 2.11 4.46
CA ASN A 110 1.92 1.32 5.23
C ASN A 110 1.27 2.12 6.39
N SER A 111 1.97 3.09 6.97
CA SER A 111 1.40 3.95 8.02
C SER A 111 0.31 4.85 7.44
N VAL A 112 0.57 5.43 6.27
CA VAL A 112 -0.40 6.24 5.54
C VAL A 112 -1.60 5.40 5.11
N ILE A 113 -1.37 4.21 4.54
CA ILE A 113 -2.45 3.30 4.12
C ILE A 113 -3.36 2.95 5.30
N LYS A 114 -2.78 2.63 6.47
CA LYS A 114 -3.54 2.35 7.70
C LYS A 114 -4.42 3.51 8.14
N GLN A 115 -3.85 4.71 8.19
CA GLN A 115 -4.61 5.91 8.56
C GLN A 115 -5.73 6.19 7.56
N LEU A 116 -5.50 5.97 6.26
CA LEU A 116 -6.54 6.09 5.24
C LEU A 116 -7.66 5.07 5.46
N CYS A 117 -7.31 3.82 5.78
CA CYS A 117 -8.27 2.78 6.12
C CYS A 117 -9.15 3.15 7.32
N GLU A 118 -8.57 3.79 8.35
CA GLU A 118 -9.28 4.29 9.52
C GLU A 118 -10.21 5.44 9.18
N ILE A 119 -9.69 6.51 8.55
CA ILE A 119 -10.44 7.74 8.23
C ILE A 119 -11.66 7.42 7.39
N PHE A 120 -11.49 6.59 6.35
CA PHE A 120 -12.55 6.27 5.41
C PHE A 120 -13.35 5.02 5.78
N ASN A 121 -13.00 4.34 6.87
CA ASN A 121 -13.61 3.09 7.32
C ASN A 121 -13.71 2.05 6.19
N LEU A 122 -12.57 1.77 5.56
CA LEU A 122 -12.49 0.97 4.33
C LEU A 122 -12.82 -0.51 4.54
N SER A 123 -12.84 -0.99 5.78
CA SER A 123 -13.30 -2.34 6.14
C SER A 123 -14.76 -2.60 5.71
N LYS A 124 -15.57 -1.56 5.54
CA LYS A 124 -16.95 -1.67 5.01
C LYS A 124 -17.01 -2.15 3.56
N GLU A 125 -15.95 -1.94 2.77
CA GLU A 125 -15.86 -2.36 1.37
C GLU A 125 -14.94 -3.59 1.21
N LYS A 126 -15.01 -4.53 2.16
CA LYS A 126 -14.14 -5.72 2.25
C LYS A 126 -14.04 -6.51 0.94
N GLU A 127 -15.15 -6.74 0.27
CA GLU A 127 -15.17 -7.52 -1.00
C GLU A 127 -14.46 -6.78 -2.14
N TYR A 128 -14.63 -5.46 -2.23
CA TYR A 128 -13.89 -4.66 -3.21
C TYR A 128 -12.38 -4.68 -2.91
N ALA A 129 -12.00 -4.55 -1.64
CA ALA A 129 -10.61 -4.66 -1.23
C ALA A 129 -10.01 -6.04 -1.55
N LYS A 130 -10.75 -7.14 -1.32
CA LYS A 130 -10.32 -8.50 -1.70
C LYS A 130 -10.06 -8.62 -3.20
N ASN A 131 -10.94 -8.07 -4.04
CA ASN A 131 -10.74 -8.08 -5.50
C ASN A 131 -9.44 -7.36 -5.90
N ILE A 132 -9.17 -6.21 -5.31
CA ILE A 132 -7.91 -5.47 -5.51
C ILE A 132 -6.71 -6.29 -5.06
N ILE A 133 -6.77 -6.91 -3.87
CA ILE A 133 -5.66 -7.71 -3.34
C ILE A 133 -5.40 -8.92 -4.24
N HIS A 134 -6.43 -9.65 -4.65
CA HIS A 134 -6.27 -10.77 -5.60
C HIS A 134 -5.64 -10.31 -6.92
N HIS A 135 -6.05 -9.14 -7.43
CA HIS A 135 -5.40 -8.56 -8.60
C HIS A 135 -3.90 -8.27 -8.34
N MET A 136 -3.54 -7.69 -7.20
CA MET A 136 -2.13 -7.46 -6.84
C MET A 136 -1.34 -8.76 -6.74
N LEU A 137 -1.90 -9.80 -6.13
CA LEU A 137 -1.25 -11.12 -6.01
C LEU A 137 -1.05 -11.76 -7.39
N SER A 138 -2.06 -11.70 -8.26
CA SER A 138 -1.96 -12.22 -9.64
C SER A 138 -0.91 -11.49 -10.48
N THR A 139 -0.73 -10.18 -10.23
CA THR A 139 0.28 -9.34 -10.88
C THR A 139 1.62 -9.31 -10.15
N ARG A 140 1.81 -10.19 -9.15
CA ARG A 140 3.06 -10.36 -8.37
C ARG A 140 3.48 -9.12 -7.57
N ASN A 141 2.54 -8.24 -7.23
CA ASN A 141 2.74 -7.06 -6.40
C ASN A 141 2.61 -7.40 -4.89
N PHE A 142 3.35 -8.41 -4.42
CA PHE A 142 3.19 -9.00 -3.08
C PHE A 142 3.36 -8.00 -1.92
N LYS A 143 4.27 -7.03 -2.04
CA LYS A 143 4.47 -5.99 -1.01
C LYS A 143 3.26 -5.09 -0.85
N LYS A 144 2.68 -4.64 -1.98
CA LYS A 144 1.47 -3.80 -1.98
C LYS A 144 0.28 -4.59 -1.44
N ALA A 145 0.12 -5.83 -1.90
CA ALA A 145 -0.90 -6.75 -1.40
C ALA A 145 -0.80 -6.90 0.12
N TYR A 146 0.39 -7.20 0.64
CA TYR A 146 0.63 -7.29 2.08
C TYR A 146 0.27 -6.00 2.82
N ASN A 147 0.68 -4.83 2.33
CA ASN A 147 0.40 -3.57 3.03
C ASN A 147 -1.11 -3.34 3.17
N LEU A 148 -1.87 -3.60 2.11
CA LEU A 148 -3.32 -3.45 2.12
C LEU A 148 -4.00 -4.52 3.00
N VAL A 149 -3.58 -5.78 2.91
CA VAL A 149 -4.02 -6.87 3.79
C VAL A 149 -3.78 -6.50 5.26
N SER A 150 -2.60 -5.96 5.57
CA SER A 150 -2.22 -5.64 6.94
C SER A 150 -2.88 -4.39 7.49
N ALA A 151 -3.22 -3.45 6.62
CA ALA A 151 -3.97 -2.25 6.99
C ALA A 151 -5.45 -2.57 7.26
N LEU A 152 -6.03 -3.52 6.52
CA LEU A 152 -7.41 -3.96 6.68
C LEU A 152 -7.58 -5.14 7.66
N ASN A 153 -6.48 -5.63 8.24
CA ASN A 153 -6.43 -6.80 9.12
C ASN A 153 -7.07 -8.07 8.50
N LEU A 154 -6.70 -8.37 7.25
CA LEU A 154 -7.23 -9.49 6.48
C LEU A 154 -6.29 -10.70 6.46
N GLU A 155 -5.27 -10.77 7.30
CA GLU A 155 -4.26 -11.84 7.25
C GLU A 155 -4.85 -13.26 7.43
N HIS A 156 -6.00 -13.39 8.08
CA HIS A 156 -6.71 -14.67 8.25
C HIS A 156 -7.46 -15.13 7.00
N GLU A 157 -7.61 -14.26 5.99
CA GLU A 157 -8.39 -14.54 4.77
C GLU A 157 -7.52 -15.09 3.63
N TYR A 158 -6.20 -15.08 3.78
CA TYR A 158 -5.25 -15.52 2.75
C TYR A 158 -4.40 -16.68 3.24
N HIS A 159 -4.13 -17.61 2.34
CA HIS A 159 -3.26 -18.74 2.60
C HIS A 159 -1.80 -18.28 2.68
N ILE A 160 -0.98 -18.96 3.47
CA ILE A 160 0.45 -18.63 3.64
C ILE A 160 1.22 -18.62 2.30
N ASN A 161 0.82 -19.51 1.37
CA ASN A 161 1.39 -19.64 0.03
C ASN A 161 1.12 -18.43 -0.89
N GLU A 162 0.08 -17.64 -0.63
CA GLU A 162 -0.28 -16.51 -1.48
C GLU A 162 0.55 -15.26 -1.19
N ILE A 163 0.97 -15.07 0.07
CA ILE A 163 1.61 -13.83 0.53
C ILE A 163 2.97 -14.10 1.18
N VAL A 164 2.99 -14.98 2.18
CA VAL A 164 4.14 -15.12 3.08
C VAL A 164 5.33 -15.76 2.38
N PHE A 165 5.14 -16.90 1.70
CA PHE A 165 6.22 -17.55 0.96
C PHE A 165 6.77 -16.69 -0.19
N PRO A 166 5.93 -16.05 -1.04
CA PRO A 166 6.42 -15.08 -2.01
C PRO A 166 7.28 -13.99 -1.38
N LEU A 167 6.83 -13.36 -0.29
CA LEU A 167 7.61 -12.33 0.41
C LEU A 167 8.92 -12.88 0.98
N PHE A 168 8.90 -14.08 1.57
CA PHE A 168 10.10 -14.74 2.07
C PHE A 168 11.14 -14.96 0.96
N PHE A 169 10.73 -15.51 -0.18
CA PHE A 169 11.61 -15.71 -1.34
C PHE A 169 12.02 -14.41 -2.04
N MET A 170 11.42 -13.29 -1.68
CA MET A 170 11.87 -11.95 -2.08
C MET A 170 12.79 -11.30 -1.04
N GLY A 171 13.23 -12.03 -0.01
CA GLY A 171 14.06 -11.48 1.07
C GLY A 171 13.35 -10.45 1.95
N ASN A 172 12.02 -10.43 1.94
CA ASN A 172 11.20 -9.47 2.70
C ASN A 172 10.83 -10.04 4.08
N GLU A 173 11.82 -10.53 4.82
CA GLU A 173 11.63 -11.25 6.09
C GLU A 173 10.89 -10.43 7.16
N GLU A 174 11.08 -9.11 7.17
CA GLU A 174 10.38 -8.22 8.11
C GLU A 174 8.85 -8.31 7.92
N PHE A 175 8.39 -8.38 6.68
CA PHE A 175 6.97 -8.51 6.36
C PHE A 175 6.43 -9.88 6.76
N VAL A 176 7.20 -10.94 6.52
CA VAL A 176 6.89 -12.31 6.94
C VAL A 176 6.74 -12.41 8.45
N LYS A 177 7.71 -11.89 9.21
CA LYS A 177 7.67 -11.86 10.68
C LYS A 177 6.43 -11.13 11.20
N LYS A 178 6.10 -9.97 10.64
CA LYS A 178 4.90 -9.20 11.02
C LYS A 178 3.60 -9.95 10.70
N TYR A 179 3.53 -10.63 9.55
CA TYR A 179 2.37 -11.46 9.17
C TYR A 179 2.15 -12.61 10.16
N LEU A 180 3.21 -13.40 10.38
CA LEU A 180 3.17 -14.58 11.24
C LEU A 180 2.95 -14.23 12.72
N ALA A 181 3.31 -13.02 13.15
CA ALA A 181 2.99 -12.53 14.49
C ALA A 181 1.48 -12.34 14.70
N LYS A 182 0.74 -11.94 13.65
CA LYS A 182 -0.72 -11.79 13.68
C LYS A 182 -1.44 -13.13 13.49
N VAL A 183 -0.91 -14.02 12.65
CA VAL A 183 -1.52 -15.31 12.34
C VAL A 183 -0.66 -16.46 12.87
N ARG A 184 -0.76 -16.73 14.17
CA ARG A 184 0.15 -17.67 14.86
C ARG A 184 0.10 -19.10 14.36
N HIS A 185 -1.06 -19.59 13.91
CA HIS A 185 -1.18 -20.97 13.41
C HIS A 185 -0.31 -21.23 12.16
N TYR A 186 -0.09 -20.19 11.34
CA TYR A 186 0.80 -20.26 10.19
C TYR A 186 2.30 -20.32 10.57
N GLN A 187 2.69 -20.04 11.82
CA GLN A 187 4.10 -20.15 12.22
C GLN A 187 4.62 -21.59 12.11
N TYR A 188 3.80 -22.55 12.57
CA TYR A 188 4.15 -23.96 12.49
C TYR A 188 4.20 -24.43 11.04
N GLU A 189 3.17 -24.09 10.26
CA GLU A 189 3.10 -24.43 8.83
C GLU A 189 4.29 -23.86 8.06
N PHE A 190 4.65 -22.59 8.30
CA PHE A 190 5.80 -21.95 7.68
C PHE A 190 7.09 -22.73 7.90
N VAL A 191 7.39 -23.07 9.16
CA VAL A 191 8.62 -23.78 9.53
C VAL A 191 8.62 -25.21 8.96
N LYS A 192 7.48 -25.90 9.04
CA LYS A 192 7.31 -27.26 8.51
C LYS A 192 7.61 -27.31 7.01
N THR A 193 7.00 -26.43 6.23
CA THR A 193 7.25 -26.37 4.79
C THR A 193 8.70 -26.03 4.47
N LEU A 194 9.34 -25.12 5.21
CA LEU A 194 10.76 -24.83 4.99
C LEU A 194 11.67 -26.03 5.27
N ASP A 195 11.35 -26.82 6.30
CA ASP A 195 12.11 -28.04 6.62
C ASP A 195 11.93 -29.13 5.55
N GLU A 196 10.71 -29.29 5.02
CA GLU A 196 10.41 -30.19 3.90
C GLU A 196 11.16 -29.78 2.63
N LEU A 197 11.14 -28.50 2.27
CA LEU A 197 11.85 -27.98 1.07
C LEU A 197 13.36 -28.17 1.14
N LYS A 198 13.94 -28.16 2.34
CA LYS A 198 15.36 -28.43 2.56
C LYS A 198 15.72 -29.90 2.32
N ARG A 199 14.81 -30.83 2.61
CA ARG A 199 15.03 -32.27 2.49
C ARG A 199 14.86 -32.76 1.05
N ASP A 200 13.84 -32.28 0.34
CA ASP A 200 13.41 -32.90 -0.92
C ASP A 200 14.00 -32.28 -2.19
N SER A 201 14.90 -31.28 -2.11
CA SER A 201 15.51 -30.62 -3.29
C SER A 201 14.50 -29.95 -4.26
N GLN A 202 13.21 -29.94 -3.94
CA GLN A 202 12.10 -29.43 -4.75
C GLN A 202 11.90 -27.90 -4.64
N ILE A 203 12.84 -27.19 -4.00
CA ILE A 203 12.72 -25.75 -3.74
C ILE A 203 12.44 -24.93 -5.01
N LYS A 204 13.01 -25.33 -6.15
CA LYS A 204 12.77 -24.64 -7.43
C LYS A 204 11.31 -24.77 -7.87
N GLU A 205 10.72 -25.95 -7.77
CA GLU A 205 9.31 -26.22 -8.11
C GLU A 205 8.37 -25.45 -7.20
N PHE A 206 8.65 -25.43 -5.90
CA PHE A 206 7.88 -24.65 -4.94
C PHE A 206 7.95 -23.14 -5.22
N ILE A 207 9.13 -22.62 -5.57
CA ILE A 207 9.30 -21.22 -5.98
C ILE A 207 8.46 -20.91 -7.25
N ARG A 208 8.34 -21.86 -8.18
CA ARG A 208 7.43 -21.74 -9.34
C ARG A 208 5.97 -21.69 -8.90
N PHE A 209 5.59 -22.62 -8.04
CA PHE A 209 4.23 -22.75 -7.53
C PHE A 209 3.75 -21.48 -6.83
N VAL A 210 4.56 -20.89 -5.95
CA VAL A 210 4.23 -19.62 -5.28
C VAL A 210 4.44 -18.38 -6.19
N ASN A 211 4.64 -18.60 -7.49
CA ASN A 211 4.70 -17.58 -8.53
C ASN A 211 5.77 -16.50 -8.30
N ALA A 212 6.87 -16.86 -7.64
CA ALA A 212 7.93 -15.91 -7.27
C ALA A 212 8.97 -15.68 -8.40
N GLU A 213 8.98 -16.50 -9.46
CA GLU A 213 10.09 -16.67 -10.43
C GLU A 213 10.68 -15.42 -11.12
N ASN A 214 9.96 -14.29 -11.19
CA ASN A 214 10.41 -13.10 -11.95
C ASN A 214 11.34 -12.15 -11.17
N LEU A 215 11.88 -12.58 -10.03
CA LEU A 215 12.53 -11.65 -9.12
C LEU A 215 14.02 -11.93 -9.13
N ASN A 216 14.81 -10.94 -9.60
CA ASN A 216 16.28 -10.97 -9.66
C ASN A 216 16.96 -11.42 -8.35
N GLN A 217 16.24 -11.42 -7.23
CA GLN A 217 16.64 -11.90 -5.91
C GLN A 217 16.58 -13.42 -5.73
N ILE A 218 15.80 -14.16 -6.53
CA ILE A 218 15.75 -15.62 -6.47
C ILE A 218 17.12 -16.21 -6.78
N ARG A 219 17.91 -15.61 -7.69
CA ARG A 219 19.30 -16.02 -7.90
C ARG A 219 20.11 -15.96 -6.61
N ASN A 220 19.92 -14.95 -5.75
CA ASN A 220 20.63 -14.85 -4.48
C ASN A 220 20.17 -15.90 -3.47
N ILE A 221 18.90 -16.31 -3.49
CA ILE A 221 18.38 -17.39 -2.64
C ILE A 221 18.85 -18.76 -3.15
N LEU A 222 18.74 -19.01 -4.45
CA LEU A 222 19.24 -20.25 -5.07
C LEU A 222 20.75 -20.39 -4.95
N ASN A 223 21.51 -19.28 -4.96
CA ASN A 223 22.95 -19.26 -4.73
C ASN A 223 23.33 -19.24 -3.24
N ASN A 224 22.35 -19.22 -2.33
CA ASN A 224 22.62 -19.18 -0.91
C ASN A 224 23.13 -20.55 -0.45
N LYS A 225 24.12 -20.57 0.44
CA LYS A 225 24.85 -21.80 0.84
C LYS A 225 23.94 -22.87 1.46
N TRP A 226 22.77 -22.50 1.95
CA TRP A 226 21.79 -23.44 2.52
C TRP A 226 20.92 -24.12 1.46
N VAL A 227 20.83 -23.56 0.24
CA VAL A 227 20.11 -24.15 -0.90
C VAL A 227 21.04 -25.02 -1.76
N MET A 228 22.32 -24.65 -1.87
CA MET A 228 23.32 -25.31 -2.72
C MET A 228 24.03 -26.51 -2.05
N LYS A 229 23.60 -26.93 -0.86
CA LYS A 229 24.27 -27.99 -0.08
C LYS A 229 23.69 -29.41 -0.30
N ASN A 230 22.79 -29.57 -1.27
CA ASN A 230 22.30 -30.87 -1.71
C ASN A 230 22.85 -31.19 -3.10
#